data_AF-A0A7K9PYW3-F1
#
_entry.id   AF-A0A7K9PYW3-F1
#
_cell.length_a   1.000
_cell.length_b   1.000
_cell.length_c   1.000
_cell.angle_alpha   90.00
_cell.angle_beta   90.00
_cell.angle_gamma   90.00
#
_symmetry.space_group_name_H-M   'P 1'
#
loop_
_entity.id
_entity.type
_entity.pdbx_description
1 polymer ?
#
loop_
_entity_poly.entity_id
_entity_poly.type
_entity_poly.pdbx_seq_one_letter_code
_entity_poly.pdbx_strand_id
1 'polypeptide(L)'
;MNEVVETLRKIEQNYKLFQQQQFSFVRALEHTREEAHDLIRPVSSITQVQCYKDHHCYNSTDRRILNMFISICNDLRSLCHKLETVHPGDSVSNGLLEKCKVLLNDSNDFAAIRATYPHGVVNYLSLEEARHRYGGVVSLIPIVIDSMTEWITYMKRHVLYKVSRGRATPKKETSNSQTPSAVHLAAPTSVSNKHTVQLQEKDFQTYLAENQRPQQKAPWRPPGKHP
;
A
#
# COMPACT_ATOMS: atom_id res chain seq x y z
N MET A 1 15.51 14.18 4.84
CA MET A 1 15.53 12.70 4.89
C MET A 1 15.33 12.14 6.30
N ASN A 2 16.10 12.53 7.31
CA ASN A 2 15.92 11.98 8.68
C ASN A 2 14.53 12.28 9.28
N GLU A 3 14.02 13.49 9.10
CA GLU A 3 12.67 13.88 9.57
C GLU A 3 11.56 13.02 8.94
N VAL A 4 11.69 12.70 7.64
CA VAL A 4 10.75 11.83 6.92
C VAL A 4 10.75 10.42 7.52
N VAL A 5 11.93 9.87 7.80
CA VAL A 5 12.07 8.55 8.42
C VAL A 5 11.46 8.52 9.83
N GLU A 6 11.68 9.58 10.62
CA GLU A 6 11.07 9.69 11.95
C GLU A 6 9.55 9.81 11.87
N THR A 7 9.05 10.62 10.94
CA THR A 7 7.61 10.80 10.71
C THR A 7 6.96 9.47 10.34
N LEU A 8 7.56 8.70 9.41
CA LEU A 8 7.05 7.39 9.04
C LEU A 8 7.05 6.43 10.24
N ARG A 9 8.14 6.39 11.04
CA ARG A 9 8.21 5.53 12.23
C ARG A 9 7.09 5.83 13.23
N LYS A 10 6.78 7.12 13.45
CA LYS A 10 5.67 7.53 14.31
C LYS A 10 4.32 7.05 13.76
N ILE A 11 4.12 7.15 12.44
CA ILE A 11 2.91 6.65 11.78
C ILE A 11 2.79 5.12 11.93
N GLU A 12 3.88 4.37 11.74
CA GLU A 12 3.91 2.92 11.94
C GLU A 12 3.54 2.52 13.37
N GLN A 13 4.02 3.28 14.37
CA GLN A 13 3.65 3.07 15.78
C GLN A 13 2.15 3.30 16.01
N ASN A 14 1.59 4.38 15.47
CA ASN A 14 0.16 4.65 15.53
C ASN A 14 -0.66 3.57 14.82
N TYR A 15 -0.20 3.14 13.64
CA TYR A 15 -0.83 2.05 12.90
C TYR A 15 -0.78 0.73 13.67
N LYS A 16 0.31 0.40 14.36
CA LYS A 16 0.40 -0.80 15.19
C LYS A 16 -0.66 -0.80 16.31
N LEU A 17 -0.89 0.35 16.95
CA LEU A 17 -1.96 0.50 17.94
C LEU A 17 -3.35 0.36 17.31
N PHE A 18 -3.54 0.86 16.10
CA PHE A 18 -4.78 0.69 15.34
C PHE A 18 -5.02 -0.76 14.93
N GLN A 19 -3.99 -1.45 14.44
CA GLN A 19 -4.04 -2.84 14.01
C GLN A 19 -4.44 -3.77 15.17
N GLN A 20 -3.93 -3.53 16.38
CA GLN A 20 -4.34 -4.25 17.59
C GLN A 20 -5.84 -4.11 17.90
N GLN A 21 -6.46 -3.02 17.44
CA GLN A 21 -7.87 -2.71 17.65
C GLN A 21 -8.71 -2.90 16.38
N GLN A 22 -8.20 -3.65 15.39
CA GLN A 22 -8.90 -3.84 14.11
C GLN A 22 -10.31 -4.42 14.29
N PHE A 23 -10.51 -5.36 15.22
CA PHE A 23 -11.86 -5.89 15.49
C PHE A 23 -12.82 -4.81 16.00
N SER A 24 -12.35 -3.91 16.87
CA SER A 24 -13.14 -2.76 17.33
C SER A 24 -13.45 -1.81 16.18
N PHE A 25 -12.50 -1.61 15.26
CA PHE A 25 -12.72 -0.78 14.07
C PHE A 25 -13.80 -1.37 13.14
N VAL A 26 -13.73 -2.68 12.87
CA VAL A 26 -14.73 -3.38 12.05
C VAL A 26 -16.11 -3.30 12.70
N ARG A 27 -16.21 -3.55 14.01
CA ARG A 27 -17.48 -3.40 14.76
C ARG A 27 -18.04 -1.98 14.73
N ALA A 28 -17.19 -0.96 14.85
CA ALA A 28 -17.61 0.43 14.72
C ALA A 28 -18.18 0.72 13.33
N LEU A 29 -17.57 0.17 12.27
CA LEU A 29 -18.10 0.27 10.92
C LEU A 29 -19.41 -0.51 10.75
N GLU A 30 -19.60 -1.65 11.42
CA GLU A 30 -20.87 -2.40 11.42
C GLU A 30 -22.00 -1.55 12.02
N HIS A 31 -21.82 -1.03 13.24
CA HIS A 31 -22.86 -0.22 13.91
C HIS A 31 -23.19 1.04 13.09
N THR A 32 -22.18 1.78 12.64
CA THR A 32 -22.43 3.03 11.90
C THR A 32 -23.05 2.80 10.52
N ARG A 33 -22.79 1.65 9.88
CA ARG A 33 -23.46 1.27 8.63
C ARG A 33 -24.90 0.85 8.85
N GLU A 34 -25.21 0.21 9.97
CA GLU A 34 -26.57 -0.11 10.36
C GLU A 34 -27.41 1.16 10.53
N GLU A 35 -26.88 2.14 11.28
CA GLU A 35 -27.51 3.46 11.43
C GLU A 35 -27.64 4.22 10.10
N ALA A 36 -26.64 4.11 9.22
CA ALA A 36 -26.67 4.72 7.88
C ALA A 36 -27.53 3.96 6.85
N HIS A 37 -28.05 2.78 7.21
CA HIS A 37 -28.75 1.87 6.31
C HIS A 37 -27.92 1.45 5.07
N ASP A 38 -26.59 1.42 5.18
CA ASP A 38 -25.65 1.04 4.11
C ASP A 38 -25.03 -0.34 4.37
N LEU A 39 -25.88 -1.37 4.42
CA LEU A 39 -25.46 -2.73 4.79
C LEU A 39 -24.92 -3.56 3.62
N ILE A 40 -25.22 -3.19 2.39
CA ILE A 40 -24.93 -4.01 1.19
C ILE A 40 -23.57 -3.66 0.60
N ARG A 41 -23.22 -2.36 0.51
CA ARG A 41 -22.03 -1.92 -0.21
C ARG A 41 -20.78 -2.01 0.68
N PRO A 42 -19.61 -2.30 0.10
CA PRO A 42 -18.36 -2.23 0.84
C PRO A 42 -18.06 -0.80 1.28
N VAL A 43 -17.28 -0.70 2.37
CA VAL A 43 -16.67 0.57 2.75
C VAL A 43 -15.52 0.84 1.78
N SER A 44 -15.66 1.89 1.00
CA SER A 44 -14.92 2.12 -0.24
C SER A 44 -14.08 3.39 -0.24
N SER A 45 -14.37 4.37 0.63
CA SER A 45 -13.64 5.66 0.63
C SER A 45 -13.42 6.22 2.04
N ILE A 46 -12.45 7.13 2.18
CA ILE A 46 -12.19 7.82 3.46
C ILE A 46 -13.36 8.74 3.79
N THR A 47 -13.92 9.43 2.78
CA THR A 47 -15.13 10.26 2.94
C THR A 47 -16.29 9.45 3.48
N GLN A 48 -16.47 8.19 3.06
CA GLN A 48 -17.53 7.33 3.59
C GLN A 48 -17.31 7.05 5.09
N VAL A 49 -16.08 6.73 5.51
CA VAL A 49 -15.74 6.54 6.93
C VAL A 49 -15.94 7.83 7.74
N GLN A 50 -15.59 8.99 7.19
CA GLN A 50 -15.86 10.29 7.80
C GLN A 50 -17.37 10.53 7.96
N CYS A 51 -18.16 10.26 6.92
CA CYS A 51 -19.61 10.42 6.94
C CYS A 51 -20.25 9.57 8.05
N TYR A 52 -19.85 8.30 8.16
CA TYR A 52 -20.28 7.40 9.23
C TYR A 52 -19.95 7.96 10.62
N LYS A 53 -18.71 8.43 10.80
CA LYS A 53 -18.30 9.05 12.06
C LYS A 53 -19.12 10.29 12.40
N ASP A 54 -19.40 11.15 11.44
CA ASP A 54 -19.95 12.47 11.72
C ASP A 54 -21.48 12.43 11.89
N HIS A 55 -22.17 11.58 11.13
CA HIS A 55 -23.64 11.57 11.08
C HIS A 55 -24.29 10.32 11.70
N HIS A 56 -23.55 9.21 11.83
CA HIS A 56 -24.12 7.90 12.18
C HIS A 56 -23.44 7.24 13.39
N CYS A 57 -22.53 7.94 14.07
CA CYS A 57 -21.76 7.39 15.19
C CYS A 57 -22.13 8.06 16.52
N TYR A 58 -22.90 7.37 17.36
CA TYR A 58 -23.33 7.89 18.67
C TYR A 58 -22.46 7.40 19.84
N ASN A 59 -21.68 6.34 19.63
CA ASN A 59 -20.79 5.76 20.64
C ASN A 59 -19.40 6.43 20.61
N SER A 60 -18.89 6.84 21.77
CA SER A 60 -17.57 7.47 21.90
C SER A 60 -16.41 6.51 21.58
N THR A 61 -16.57 5.22 21.86
CA THR A 61 -15.58 4.18 21.54
C THR A 61 -15.46 4.00 20.02
N ASP A 62 -16.60 3.90 19.35
CA ASP A 62 -16.67 3.77 17.88
C ASP A 62 -16.11 5.03 17.22
N ARG A 63 -16.50 6.22 17.73
CA ARG A 63 -15.98 7.51 17.25
C ARG A 63 -14.47 7.59 17.40
N ARG A 64 -13.90 7.12 18.51
CA ARG A 64 -12.45 7.11 18.75
C ARG A 64 -11.72 6.25 17.72
N ILE A 65 -12.19 5.03 17.46
CA ILE A 65 -11.50 4.12 16.54
C ILE A 65 -11.62 4.58 15.08
N LEU A 66 -12.78 5.10 14.67
CA LEU A 66 -12.96 5.71 13.34
C LEU A 66 -12.07 6.95 13.16
N ASN A 67 -11.96 7.79 14.19
CA ASN A 67 -11.03 8.93 14.19
C ASN A 67 -9.57 8.49 14.06
N MET A 68 -9.17 7.39 14.69
CA MET A 68 -7.79 6.91 14.58
C MET A 68 -7.44 6.49 13.15
N PHE A 69 -8.35 5.81 12.44
CA PHE A 69 -8.18 5.50 11.01
C PHE A 69 -8.00 6.78 10.18
N ILE A 70 -8.90 7.75 10.34
CA ILE A 70 -8.88 9.03 9.59
C ILE A 70 -7.59 9.80 9.89
N SER A 71 -7.18 9.85 11.17
CA SER A 71 -5.94 10.53 11.59
C SER A 71 -4.71 9.92 10.93
N ILE A 72 -4.61 8.58 10.89
CA ILE A 72 -3.48 7.91 10.24
C ILE A 72 -3.47 8.20 8.74
N CYS A 73 -4.63 8.20 8.08
CA CYS A 73 -4.71 8.57 6.65
C CYS A 73 -4.25 10.02 6.41
N ASN A 74 -4.60 10.95 7.29
CA ASN A 74 -4.16 12.34 7.22
C ASN A 74 -2.65 12.50 7.48
N ASP A 75 -2.11 11.75 8.44
CA ASP A 75 -0.67 11.75 8.73
C ASP A 75 0.12 11.21 7.52
N LEU A 76 -0.37 10.13 6.89
CA LEU A 76 0.19 9.57 5.66
C LEU A 76 0.13 10.57 4.50
N ARG A 77 -1.00 11.27 4.32
CA ARG A 77 -1.13 12.30 3.28
C ARG A 77 -0.16 13.46 3.50
N SER A 78 -0.02 13.89 4.75
CA SER A 78 0.94 14.92 5.14
C SER A 78 2.38 14.45 4.88
N LEU A 79 2.67 13.17 5.12
CA LEU A 79 3.97 12.58 4.79
C LEU A 79 4.20 12.57 3.27
N CYS A 80 3.20 12.25 2.44
CA CYS A 80 3.33 12.38 0.98
C CYS A 80 3.83 13.76 0.58
N HIS A 81 3.22 14.84 1.10
CA HIS A 81 3.66 16.20 0.80
C HIS A 81 5.08 16.50 1.28
N LYS A 82 5.48 16.00 2.46
CA LYS A 82 6.87 16.12 2.93
C LYS A 82 7.86 15.38 2.03
N LEU A 83 7.46 14.26 1.43
CA LEU A 83 8.33 13.51 0.51
C LEU A 83 8.62 14.31 -0.77
N GLU A 84 7.62 15.03 -1.30
CA GLU A 84 7.77 15.89 -2.49
C GLU A 84 8.79 17.01 -2.29
N THR A 85 8.80 17.61 -1.10
CA THR A 85 9.69 18.74 -0.80
C THR A 85 11.13 18.33 -0.58
N VAL A 86 11.38 17.07 -0.19
CA VAL A 86 12.72 16.57 0.15
C VAL A 86 13.54 16.22 -1.09
N HIS A 87 12.90 15.84 -2.20
CA HIS A 87 13.62 15.50 -3.42
C HIS A 87 12.74 15.73 -4.67
N PRO A 88 13.27 16.30 -5.77
CA PRO A 88 12.53 16.52 -7.03
C PRO A 88 12.08 15.23 -7.75
N GLY A 89 12.24 14.08 -7.10
CA GLY A 89 11.89 12.76 -7.61
C GLY A 89 12.63 12.32 -8.88
N ASP A 90 12.38 11.07 -9.25
CA ASP A 90 12.58 10.48 -10.56
C ASP A 90 11.32 9.67 -10.91
N SER A 91 11.27 9.03 -12.08
CA SER A 91 10.06 8.30 -12.51
C SER A 91 9.59 7.24 -11.49
N VAL A 92 10.52 6.57 -10.81
CA VAL A 92 10.21 5.50 -9.85
C VAL A 92 9.66 6.07 -8.55
N SER A 93 10.39 7.01 -7.94
CA SER A 93 9.99 7.66 -6.70
C SER A 93 8.70 8.48 -6.86
N ASN A 94 8.51 9.12 -8.01
CA ASN A 94 7.26 9.81 -8.34
C ASN A 94 6.10 8.81 -8.51
N GLY A 95 6.32 7.69 -9.19
CA GLY A 95 5.30 6.65 -9.33
C GLY A 95 4.81 6.09 -7.99
N LEU A 96 5.74 5.81 -7.06
CA LEU A 96 5.41 5.37 -5.70
C LEU A 96 4.59 6.42 -4.94
N LEU A 97 4.96 7.69 -5.08
CA LEU A 97 4.29 8.78 -4.38
C LEU A 97 2.90 9.09 -4.93
N GLU A 98 2.74 9.09 -6.25
CA GLU A 98 1.44 9.23 -6.91
C GLU A 98 0.50 8.10 -6.54
N LYS A 99 1.00 6.85 -6.47
CA LYS A 99 0.20 5.71 -5.97
C LYS A 99 -0.32 5.97 -4.56
N CYS A 100 0.51 6.47 -3.65
CA CYS A 100 0.09 6.81 -2.28
C CYS A 100 -0.98 7.92 -2.28
N LYS A 101 -0.80 8.98 -3.07
CA LYS A 101 -1.76 10.08 -3.15
C LYS A 101 -3.12 9.64 -3.70
N VAL A 102 -3.14 8.79 -4.73
CA VAL A 102 -4.38 8.23 -5.28
C VAL A 102 -5.10 7.42 -4.21
N LEU A 103 -4.39 6.50 -3.53
CA LEU A 103 -4.97 5.68 -2.46
C LEU A 103 -5.51 6.52 -1.30
N LEU A 104 -4.82 7.60 -0.94
CA LEU A 104 -5.19 8.51 0.14
C LEU A 104 -6.12 9.64 -0.29
N ASN A 105 -6.58 9.70 -1.54
CA ASN A 105 -7.59 10.68 -1.93
C ASN A 105 -8.90 10.33 -1.23
N ASP A 106 -9.57 11.31 -0.62
CA ASP A 106 -10.70 11.04 0.27
C ASP A 106 -11.87 10.32 -0.44
N SER A 107 -12.04 10.56 -1.74
CA SER A 107 -13.09 9.97 -2.58
C SER A 107 -12.62 8.77 -3.41
N ASN A 108 -11.35 8.35 -3.30
CA ASN A 108 -10.86 7.20 -4.05
C ASN A 108 -11.56 5.92 -3.60
N ASP A 109 -11.96 5.10 -4.56
CA ASP A 109 -12.51 3.77 -4.30
C ASP A 109 -11.38 2.77 -4.02
N PHE A 110 -11.33 2.29 -2.78
CA PHE A 110 -10.43 1.23 -2.33
C PHE A 110 -11.17 -0.08 -2.03
N ALA A 111 -12.42 -0.26 -2.42
CA ALA A 111 -13.21 -1.45 -2.09
C ALA A 111 -12.56 -2.76 -2.57
N ALA A 112 -11.83 -2.72 -3.68
CA ALA A 112 -11.17 -3.88 -4.29
C ALA A 112 -9.74 -4.15 -3.78
N ILE A 113 -9.09 -3.19 -3.12
CA ILE A 113 -7.67 -3.38 -2.73
C ILE A 113 -7.56 -4.39 -1.59
N ARG A 114 -6.55 -5.26 -1.63
CA ARG A 114 -6.30 -6.24 -0.57
C ARG A 114 -4.83 -6.23 -0.22
N ALA A 115 -4.53 -6.01 1.05
CA ALA A 115 -3.19 -6.12 1.57
C ALA A 115 -2.79 -7.60 1.55
N THR A 116 -1.65 -7.88 0.93
CA THR A 116 -1.09 -9.23 0.83
C THR A 116 -0.06 -9.46 1.93
N TYR A 117 0.49 -10.68 1.99
CA TYR A 117 1.63 -10.99 2.86
C TYR A 117 2.71 -9.89 2.78
N PRO A 118 3.27 -9.42 3.92
CA PRO A 118 3.16 -9.97 5.28
C PRO A 118 1.93 -9.51 6.08
N HIS A 119 1.02 -8.73 5.50
CA HIS A 119 -0.11 -8.15 6.21
C HIS A 119 -1.25 -9.18 6.39
N GLY A 120 -1.55 -9.52 7.64
CA GLY A 120 -2.63 -10.44 8.00
C GLY A 120 -4.01 -9.80 8.14
N VAL A 121 -4.15 -8.48 7.90
CA VAL A 121 -5.35 -7.71 8.24
C VAL A 121 -6.63 -8.23 7.61
N VAL A 122 -6.60 -8.64 6.34
CA VAL A 122 -7.77 -9.24 5.67
C VAL A 122 -8.09 -10.62 6.24
N ASN A 123 -7.07 -11.38 6.64
CA ASN A 123 -7.23 -12.74 7.18
C ASN A 123 -7.86 -12.73 8.58
N TYR A 124 -7.78 -11.62 9.31
CA TYR A 124 -8.48 -11.44 10.60
C TYR A 124 -9.99 -11.24 10.44
N LEU A 125 -10.48 -11.03 9.21
CA LEU A 125 -11.91 -11.01 8.92
C LEU A 125 -12.37 -12.46 8.70
N SER A 126 -13.20 -12.96 9.61
CA SER A 126 -13.60 -14.38 9.65
C SER A 126 -14.57 -14.78 8.54
N LEU A 127 -15.44 -13.87 8.10
CA LEU A 127 -16.47 -14.13 7.10
C LEU A 127 -16.07 -13.57 5.74
N GLU A 128 -16.40 -14.28 4.67
CA GLU A 128 -16.16 -13.80 3.30
C GLU A 128 -16.89 -12.48 3.04
N GLU A 129 -18.09 -12.33 3.59
CA GLU A 129 -18.85 -11.10 3.52
C GLU A 129 -18.15 -9.94 4.25
N ALA A 130 -17.51 -10.20 5.39
CA ALA A 130 -16.71 -9.19 6.08
C ALA A 130 -15.46 -8.83 5.26
N ARG A 131 -14.79 -9.80 4.62
CA ARG A 131 -13.67 -9.56 3.70
C ARG A 131 -14.08 -8.75 2.48
N HIS A 132 -15.28 -8.98 1.96
CA HIS A 132 -15.82 -8.19 0.87
C HIS A 132 -16.11 -6.76 1.32
N ARG A 133 -16.84 -6.59 2.44
CA ARG A 133 -17.30 -5.28 2.93
C ARG A 133 -16.20 -4.40 3.52
N TYR A 134 -15.22 -5.00 4.20
CA TYR A 134 -14.21 -4.27 4.98
C TYR A 134 -12.78 -4.54 4.54
N GLY A 135 -12.55 -5.47 3.62
CA GLY A 135 -11.20 -5.82 3.17
C GLY A 135 -10.42 -4.63 2.62
N GLY A 136 -11.08 -3.77 1.84
CA GLY A 136 -10.49 -2.55 1.30
C GLY A 136 -10.01 -1.59 2.39
N VAL A 137 -10.91 -1.21 3.30
CA VAL A 137 -10.62 -0.23 4.35
C VAL A 137 -9.53 -0.70 5.31
N VAL A 138 -9.49 -1.99 5.69
CA VAL A 138 -8.42 -2.51 6.56
C VAL A 138 -7.08 -2.66 5.85
N SER A 139 -7.09 -2.73 4.51
CA SER A 139 -5.90 -2.88 3.67
C SER A 139 -5.23 -1.56 3.30
N LEU A 140 -5.96 -0.45 3.35
CA LEU A 140 -5.47 0.85 2.86
C LEU A 140 -4.16 1.28 3.55
N ILE A 141 -4.17 1.37 4.87
CA ILE A 141 -3.02 1.86 5.65
C ILE A 141 -1.75 1.02 5.42
N PRO A 142 -1.76 -0.32 5.56
CA PRO A 142 -0.52 -1.11 5.36
C PRO A 142 0.04 -1.01 3.94
N ILE A 143 -0.82 -0.96 2.91
CA ILE A 143 -0.37 -0.79 1.51
C ILE A 143 0.36 0.55 1.31
N VAL A 144 -0.17 1.62 1.91
CA VAL A 144 0.42 2.95 1.81
C VAL A 144 1.74 3.01 2.60
N ILE A 145 1.79 2.42 3.80
CA ILE A 145 3.03 2.33 4.60
C ILE A 145 4.13 1.59 3.84
N ASP A 146 3.81 0.47 3.19
CA ASP A 146 4.78 -0.28 2.37
C ASP A 146 5.31 0.58 1.22
N SER A 147 4.42 1.28 0.52
CA SER A 147 4.79 2.13 -0.62
C SER A 147 5.70 3.29 -0.18
N MET A 148 5.46 3.88 1.00
CA MET A 148 6.33 4.92 1.58
C MET A 148 7.66 4.36 2.08
N THR A 149 7.65 3.16 2.65
CA THR A 149 8.87 2.45 3.08
C THR A 149 9.76 2.13 1.88
N GLU A 150 9.15 1.68 0.78
CA GLU A 150 9.82 1.44 -0.48
C GLU A 150 10.41 2.73 -1.05
N TRP A 151 9.65 3.83 -1.04
CA TRP A 151 10.15 5.15 -1.45
C TRP A 151 11.40 5.54 -0.65
N ILE A 152 11.36 5.44 0.68
CA ILE A 152 12.49 5.78 1.55
C ILE A 152 13.71 4.90 1.26
N THR A 153 13.47 3.60 1.07
CA THR A 153 14.52 2.62 0.77
C THR A 153 15.18 2.92 -0.58
N TYR A 154 14.36 3.19 -1.60
CA TYR A 154 14.81 3.60 -2.92
C TYR A 154 15.66 4.88 -2.82
N MET A 155 15.15 5.90 -2.15
CA MET A 155 15.86 7.17 -2.00
C MET A 155 17.19 7.03 -1.26
N LYS A 156 17.26 6.25 -0.17
CA LYS A 156 18.54 5.99 0.52
C LYS A 156 19.55 5.34 -0.42
N ARG A 157 19.13 4.35 -1.21
CA ARG A 157 20.02 3.66 -2.16
C ARG A 157 20.47 4.59 -3.28
N HIS A 158 19.56 5.33 -3.91
CA HIS A 158 19.89 6.12 -5.11
C HIS A 158 20.53 7.49 -4.80
N VAL A 159 20.33 8.03 -3.59
CA VAL A 159 21.01 9.25 -3.12
C VAL A 159 22.44 8.93 -2.66
N LEU A 160 22.67 7.84 -1.92
CA LEU A 160 24.01 7.47 -1.45
C LEU A 160 24.93 6.99 -2.58
N TYR A 161 24.42 6.25 -3.56
CA TYR A 161 25.26 5.73 -4.66
C TYR A 161 25.65 6.80 -5.70
N LYS A 162 24.90 7.90 -5.85
CA LYS A 162 25.30 8.99 -6.76
C LYS A 162 26.54 9.75 -6.28
N VAL A 163 26.80 9.79 -4.98
CA VAL A 163 27.99 10.49 -4.41
C VAL A 163 29.28 9.67 -4.62
N SER A 164 29.22 8.34 -4.65
CA SER A 164 30.41 7.50 -4.84
C SER A 164 30.90 7.33 -6.29
N ARG A 165 30.19 7.88 -7.29
CA ARG A 165 30.58 7.77 -8.71
C ARG A 165 31.36 8.98 -9.25
N GLY A 166 31.81 9.86 -8.37
CA GLY A 166 32.74 10.93 -8.69
C GLY A 166 34.18 10.42 -8.80
N ARG A 167 34.64 10.20 -10.04
CA ARG A 167 36.05 10.13 -10.47
C ARG A 167 36.79 8.79 -10.23
N ALA A 168 36.57 7.84 -11.13
CA ALA A 168 37.62 6.92 -11.54
C ALA A 168 37.78 7.02 -13.07
N THR A 169 38.63 7.95 -13.52
CA THR A 169 39.18 7.93 -14.87
C THR A 169 40.13 6.74 -14.99
N PRO A 170 39.94 5.80 -15.93
CA PRO A 170 40.88 4.70 -16.10
C PRO A 170 42.13 5.24 -16.79
N LYS A 171 43.23 5.40 -16.05
CA LYS A 171 44.56 5.44 -16.65
C LYS A 171 44.89 4.03 -17.12
N LYS A 172 45.09 3.88 -18.44
CA LYS A 172 45.80 2.76 -19.04
C LYS A 172 47.23 2.77 -18.50
N GLU A 173 47.65 1.66 -17.91
CA GLU A 173 49.06 1.25 -17.90
C GLU A 173 49.16 -0.26 -17.74
N THR A 174 50.19 -0.81 -18.38
CA THR A 174 50.34 -2.18 -18.84
C THR A 174 51.11 -3.03 -17.84
N SER A 175 50.63 -4.27 -17.63
CA SER A 175 51.33 -5.53 -17.29
C SER A 175 52.53 -5.54 -16.34
N ASN A 176 52.43 -6.29 -15.22
CA ASN A 176 53.19 -7.55 -15.07
C ASN A 176 52.84 -8.37 -13.81
N SER A 177 52.99 -9.68 -14.01
CA SER A 177 52.80 -10.90 -13.22
C SER A 177 53.18 -10.94 -11.73
N GLN A 178 52.36 -11.63 -10.91
CA GLN A 178 52.69 -12.85 -10.12
C GLN A 178 51.80 -12.99 -8.84
N THR A 179 51.10 -14.12 -8.73
CA THR A 179 50.51 -14.74 -7.51
C THR A 179 51.56 -15.64 -6.82
N PRO A 180 51.36 -16.32 -5.65
CA PRO A 180 50.12 -16.52 -4.85
C PRO A 180 50.26 -16.46 -3.29
N SER A 181 49.14 -16.41 -2.55
CA SER A 181 48.77 -17.44 -1.56
C SER A 181 47.47 -17.17 -0.80
N ALA A 182 46.87 -18.28 -0.37
CA ALA A 182 45.52 -18.56 0.14
C ALA A 182 45.10 -17.86 1.45
N VAL A 183 43.78 -17.76 1.71
CA VAL A 183 43.05 -18.50 2.77
C VAL A 183 41.52 -18.42 2.51
N HIS A 184 40.87 -19.57 2.67
CA HIS A 184 39.45 -19.92 2.64
C HIS A 184 38.54 -19.06 3.55
N LEU A 185 37.30 -18.78 3.11
CA LEU A 185 36.09 -18.95 3.93
C LEU A 185 34.82 -18.92 3.07
N ALA A 186 33.91 -19.86 3.34
CA ALA A 186 32.77 -20.23 2.50
C ALA A 186 31.42 -19.69 3.03
N ALA A 187 30.47 -19.60 2.08
CA ALA A 187 29.00 -19.53 2.18
C ALA A 187 28.33 -18.15 2.38
N PRO A 188 27.05 -17.95 1.94
CA PRO A 188 26.31 -18.56 0.83
C PRO A 188 25.60 -17.54 -0.10
N THR A 189 25.05 -18.11 -1.17
CA THR A 189 24.30 -17.58 -2.32
C THR A 189 23.13 -16.63 -1.97
N SER A 190 23.15 -15.41 -2.52
CA SER A 190 22.01 -14.48 -2.52
C SER A 190 21.07 -14.82 -3.69
N VAL A 191 19.90 -15.36 -3.36
CA VAL A 191 18.82 -15.62 -4.33
C VAL A 191 18.16 -14.30 -4.70
N SER A 192 18.10 -14.06 -6.01
CA SER A 192 17.68 -12.80 -6.63
C SER A 192 16.15 -12.63 -6.61
N ASN A 193 15.65 -11.63 -5.89
CA ASN A 193 14.23 -11.23 -5.79
C ASN A 193 13.66 -10.58 -7.08
N LYS A 194 14.11 -10.99 -8.27
CA LYS A 194 13.61 -10.43 -9.54
C LYS A 194 12.23 -10.96 -9.94
N HIS A 195 11.84 -12.14 -9.45
CA HIS A 195 10.56 -12.77 -9.80
C HIS A 195 9.36 -12.18 -9.06
N THR A 196 9.54 -11.70 -7.83
CA THR A 196 8.44 -11.17 -7.01
C THR A 196 7.96 -9.80 -7.49
N VAL A 197 8.89 -8.94 -7.92
CA VAL A 197 8.59 -7.58 -8.42
C VAL A 197 7.79 -7.63 -9.72
N GLN A 198 8.10 -8.58 -10.62
CA GLN A 198 7.38 -8.74 -11.88
C GLN A 198 5.95 -9.27 -11.72
N LEU A 199 5.67 -10.04 -10.66
CA LEU A 199 4.32 -10.54 -10.40
C LEU A 199 3.41 -9.37 -9.95
N GLN A 200 3.91 -8.53 -9.05
CA GLN A 200 3.16 -7.41 -8.48
C GLN A 200 2.87 -6.30 -9.51
N GLU A 201 3.78 -6.06 -10.45
CA GLU A 201 3.57 -5.11 -11.53
C GLU A 201 2.56 -5.63 -12.56
N LYS A 202 2.54 -6.94 -12.84
CA LYS A 202 1.53 -7.58 -13.69
C LYS A 202 0.13 -7.52 -13.08
N ASP A 203 0.00 -7.73 -11.78
CA ASP A 203 -1.30 -7.68 -11.10
C ASP A 203 -1.87 -6.26 -11.08
N PHE A 204 -1.01 -5.25 -10.90
CA PHE A 204 -1.40 -3.85 -10.96
C PHE A 204 -1.76 -3.39 -12.39
N GLN A 205 -1.00 -3.83 -13.39
CA GLN A 205 -1.34 -3.61 -14.81
C GLN A 205 -2.65 -4.31 -15.20
N THR A 206 -2.91 -5.49 -14.66
CA THR A 206 -4.18 -6.22 -14.86
C THR A 206 -5.34 -5.45 -14.24
N TYR A 207 -5.18 -4.90 -13.04
CA TYR A 207 -6.17 -4.02 -12.41
C TYR A 207 -6.45 -2.73 -13.22
N LEU A 208 -5.42 -2.12 -13.83
CA LEU A 208 -5.59 -0.96 -14.71
C LEU A 208 -6.29 -1.33 -16.03
N ALA A 209 -6.03 -2.52 -16.57
CA ALA A 209 -6.65 -3.01 -17.79
C ALA A 209 -8.12 -3.44 -17.60
N GLU A 210 -8.46 -4.05 -16.46
CA GLU A 210 -9.80 -4.54 -16.15
C GLU A 210 -10.81 -3.41 -15.88
N ASN A 211 -10.31 -2.21 -15.53
CA ASN A 211 -11.10 -0.98 -15.43
C ASN A 211 -11.40 -0.32 -16.80
N GLN A 212 -10.89 -0.85 -17.91
CA GLN A 212 -11.33 -0.48 -19.25
C GLN A 212 -12.51 -1.39 -19.67
N ARG A 213 -13.73 -0.86 -19.53
CA ARG A 213 -15.00 -1.56 -19.81
C ARG A 213 -14.93 -2.50 -21.03
N PRO A 214 -15.23 -3.80 -20.88
CA PRO A 214 -15.72 -4.62 -21.99
C PRO A 214 -17.17 -4.26 -22.30
N GLN A 215 -17.50 -4.15 -23.59
CA GLN A 215 -18.87 -3.96 -24.07
C GLN A 215 -19.82 -5.06 -23.57
N GLN A 216 -21.09 -4.66 -23.37
CA GLN A 216 -22.21 -5.48 -22.93
C GLN A 216 -22.35 -6.78 -23.74
N LYS A 217 -22.33 -7.94 -23.05
CA LYS A 217 -22.79 -9.21 -23.61
C LYS A 217 -24.32 -9.25 -23.61
N ALA A 218 -24.90 -9.71 -24.72
CA ALA A 218 -26.34 -9.81 -24.91
C ALA A 218 -27.01 -10.84 -23.98
N PRO A 219 -28.32 -10.71 -23.68
CA PRO A 219 -29.03 -11.61 -22.78
C PRO A 219 -29.19 -13.02 -23.36
N TRP A 220 -29.07 -14.03 -22.49
CA TRP A 220 -29.15 -15.45 -22.81
C TRP A 220 -30.56 -15.86 -23.29
N ARG A 221 -30.65 -16.76 -24.29
CA ARG A 221 -31.91 -17.38 -24.74
C ARG A 221 -31.90 -18.90 -24.51
N PRO A 222 -32.99 -19.50 -24.02
CA PRO A 222 -33.08 -20.94 -23.84
C PRO A 222 -33.25 -21.69 -25.17
N PRO A 223 -32.71 -22.92 -25.28
CA PRO A 223 -32.84 -23.73 -26.49
C PRO A 223 -34.28 -24.22 -26.65
N GLY A 224 -34.87 -23.90 -27.80
CA GLY A 224 -36.18 -24.40 -28.23
C GLY A 224 -36.11 -25.87 -28.64
N LYS A 225 -37.14 -26.64 -28.25
CA LYS A 225 -37.36 -27.99 -28.75
C LYS A 225 -37.81 -27.90 -30.22
N HIS A 226 -37.06 -28.53 -31.12
CA HIS A 226 -37.51 -28.78 -32.49
C HIS A 226 -38.29 -30.11 -32.56
N PRO A 227 -39.25 -30.20 -33.49
CA PRO A 227 -40.29 -31.24 -33.55
C PRO A 227 -39.78 -32.65 -33.85
#